data_AF-A0A939T2R9-F1
#
_entry.id   AF-A0A939T2R9-F1
#
_cell.length_a   1.000
_cell.length_b   1.000
_cell.length_c   1.000
_cell.angle_alpha   90.00
_cell.angle_beta   90.00
_cell.angle_gamma   90.00
#
_symmetry.space_group_name_H-M   'P 1'
#
loop_
_entity.id
_entity.type
_entity.pdbx_description
1 polymer ?
#
loop_
_entity_poly.entity_id
_entity_poly.type
_entity_poly.pdbx_seq_one_letter_code
_entity_poly.pdbx_strand_id
1 'polypeptide(L)'
;MRAATRVAGKVLPLVEHAVKGPLFGCRMCGQCVLHSTGLTCPMNCPKTLRNGPCGGVREDGSCEVRPEMRCVWLKAYGRSRRLPWSEEFAELRPPVDERLHGTSSWVNLLSGRDREVPAGWTEPSCPG
;
A
#
# COMPACT_ATOMS: atom_id res chain seq x y z
N MET A 1 11.29 26.02 16.62
CA MET A 1 10.86 24.61 16.42
C MET A 1 9.88 24.40 15.25
N ARG A 2 8.96 25.33 14.91
CA ARG A 2 7.96 25.15 13.83
C ARG A 2 8.48 25.18 12.37
N ALA A 3 9.64 25.80 12.12
CA ALA A 3 10.21 25.94 10.78
C ALA A 3 10.94 24.66 10.30
N ALA A 4 11.67 23.98 11.19
CA ALA A 4 12.33 22.70 10.90
C ALA A 4 11.33 21.60 10.51
N THR A 5 10.14 21.61 11.12
CA THR A 5 9.02 20.71 10.80
C THR A 5 8.43 20.96 9.41
N ARG A 6 8.41 22.21 8.93
CA ARG A 6 7.91 22.56 7.57
C ARG A 6 8.87 22.13 6.45
N VAL A 7 10.18 22.22 6.67
CA VAL A 7 11.18 21.85 5.66
C VAL A 7 11.27 20.33 5.53
N ALA A 8 11.32 19.61 6.67
CA ALA A 8 11.24 18.15 6.69
C ALA A 8 9.95 17.63 6.04
N GLY A 9 8.83 18.34 6.24
CA GLY A 9 7.53 18.02 5.64
C GLY A 9 7.47 18.11 4.12
N LYS A 10 8.40 18.81 3.45
CA LYS A 10 8.45 18.89 1.97
C LYS A 10 9.56 18.03 1.37
N VAL A 11 10.71 17.94 2.02
CA VAL A 11 11.87 17.17 1.52
C VAL A 11 11.65 15.66 1.66
N LEU A 12 11.09 15.21 2.78
CA LEU A 12 10.95 13.79 3.05
C LEU A 12 9.96 13.08 2.11
N PRO A 13 8.77 13.64 1.79
CA PRO A 13 7.90 13.07 0.76
C PRO A 13 8.55 13.02 -0.63
N LEU A 14 9.38 14.01 -0.98
CA LEU A 14 10.10 14.04 -2.26
C LEU A 14 11.15 12.92 -2.34
N VAL A 15 11.97 12.75 -1.30
CA VAL A 15 12.95 11.66 -1.23
C VAL A 15 12.24 10.31 -1.23
N GLU A 16 11.16 10.17 -0.46
CA GLU A 16 10.37 8.95 -0.43
C GLU A 16 9.78 8.61 -1.80
N HIS A 17 9.20 9.59 -2.50
CA HIS A 17 8.67 9.39 -3.84
C HIS A 17 9.79 9.04 -4.85
N ALA A 18 10.92 9.73 -4.77
CA ALA A 18 12.07 9.50 -5.65
C ALA A 18 12.71 8.11 -5.46
N VAL A 19 12.64 7.53 -4.25
CA VAL A 19 13.16 6.18 -3.98
C VAL A 19 12.11 5.10 -4.20
N LYS A 20 10.92 5.24 -3.60
CA LYS A 20 9.87 4.20 -3.64
C LYS A 20 9.11 4.18 -4.97
N GLY A 21 9.05 5.30 -5.69
CA GLY A 21 8.42 5.40 -7.01
C GLY A 21 9.09 4.46 -8.02
N PRO A 22 10.40 4.63 -8.32
CA PRO A 22 11.12 3.79 -9.27
C PRO A 22 11.21 2.32 -8.84
N LEU A 23 11.40 2.04 -7.54
CA LEU A 23 11.63 0.68 -7.06
C LEU A 23 10.35 -0.16 -6.97
N PHE A 24 9.23 0.44 -6.55
CA PHE A 24 8.01 -0.31 -6.19
C PHE A 24 6.73 0.19 -6.86
N GLY A 25 6.81 1.24 -7.68
CA GLY A 25 5.64 1.90 -8.25
C GLY A 25 4.77 2.55 -7.17
N CYS A 26 5.38 3.22 -6.19
CA CYS A 26 4.63 3.87 -5.11
C CYS A 26 3.68 4.95 -5.65
N ARG A 27 2.40 4.90 -5.22
CA ARG A 27 1.37 5.88 -5.57
C ARG A 27 1.12 6.93 -4.49
N MET A 28 1.98 6.99 -3.46
CA MET A 28 1.91 7.98 -2.38
C MET A 28 0.58 8.02 -1.62
N CYS A 29 -0.01 6.86 -1.29
CA CYS A 29 -1.23 6.80 -0.47
C CYS A 29 -1.03 7.22 1.00
N GLY A 30 0.19 7.54 1.43
CA GLY A 30 0.51 7.95 2.80
C GLY A 30 0.45 6.84 3.86
N GLN A 31 -0.01 5.63 3.51
CA GLN A 31 -0.07 4.44 4.39
C GLN A 31 0.56 3.24 3.70
N CYS A 32 1.88 3.12 3.81
CA CYS A 32 2.65 2.11 3.08
C CYS A 32 2.44 0.70 3.65
N VAL A 33 2.09 -0.25 2.79
CA VAL A 33 1.89 -1.68 3.13
C VAL A 33 2.78 -2.62 2.32
N LEU A 34 3.90 -2.10 1.79
CA LEU A 34 4.80 -2.86 0.92
C LEU A 34 5.37 -4.13 1.58
N HIS A 35 5.65 -4.07 2.87
CA HIS A 35 6.17 -5.19 3.65
C HIS A 35 5.29 -6.42 3.46
N SER A 36 4.01 -6.28 3.78
CA SER A 36 3.03 -7.36 3.79
C SER A 36 2.51 -7.77 2.40
N THR A 37 2.71 -6.92 1.39
CA THR A 37 2.22 -7.14 0.01
C THR A 37 3.31 -7.64 -0.93
N GLY A 38 4.34 -8.30 -0.40
CA GLY A 38 5.42 -8.85 -1.23
C GLY A 38 6.17 -7.77 -2.00
N LEU A 39 6.44 -6.62 -1.37
CA LEU A 39 7.10 -5.46 -1.96
C LEU A 39 6.41 -4.98 -3.26
N THR A 40 5.08 -5.05 -3.29
CA THR A 40 4.26 -4.67 -4.44
C THR A 40 3.20 -3.68 -3.99
N CYS A 41 3.26 -2.43 -4.46
CA CYS A 41 2.29 -1.42 -4.03
C CYS A 41 0.88 -1.76 -4.55
N PRO A 42 -0.11 -2.01 -3.68
CA PRO A 42 -1.47 -2.43 -4.08
C PRO A 42 -2.22 -1.33 -4.81
N MET A 43 -1.86 -0.06 -4.56
CA MET A 43 -2.43 1.11 -5.23
C MET A 43 -2.11 1.18 -6.74
N ASN A 44 -1.22 0.31 -7.26
CA ASN A 44 -1.05 0.14 -8.70
C ASN A 44 -2.23 -0.60 -9.36
N CYS A 45 -3.12 -1.23 -8.58
CA CYS A 45 -4.34 -1.81 -9.11
C CYS A 45 -5.21 -0.69 -9.70
N PRO A 46 -5.74 -0.81 -10.94
CA PRO A 46 -6.64 0.18 -11.53
C PRO A 46 -7.89 0.45 -10.70
N LYS A 47 -8.28 -0.49 -9.82
CA LYS A 47 -9.40 -0.36 -8.88
C LYS A 47 -9.01 0.30 -7.54
N THR A 48 -7.75 0.69 -7.37
CA THR A 48 -7.21 1.32 -6.15
C THR A 48 -7.55 0.59 -4.85
N LEU A 49 -7.65 -0.74 -4.90
CA LEU A 49 -8.01 -1.56 -3.76
C LEU A 49 -6.80 -1.78 -2.84
N ARG A 50 -6.94 -1.44 -1.56
CA ARG A 50 -5.92 -1.68 -0.53
C ARG A 50 -5.77 -3.16 -0.18
N ASN A 51 -6.88 -3.89 -0.18
CA ASN A 51 -6.95 -5.31 0.12
C ASN A 51 -7.40 -6.05 -1.15
N GLY A 52 -6.85 -7.23 -1.39
CA GLY A 52 -7.21 -8.08 -2.51
C GLY A 52 -7.40 -9.53 -2.06
N PRO A 53 -7.64 -10.46 -3.00
CA PRO A 53 -7.73 -10.25 -4.45
C PRO A 53 -8.99 -9.45 -4.87
N CYS A 54 -8.93 -8.79 -6.03
CA CYS A 54 -10.04 -7.98 -6.54
C CYS A 54 -11.06 -8.74 -7.42
N GLY A 55 -10.89 -10.06 -7.57
CA GLY A 55 -11.69 -10.92 -8.45
C GLY A 55 -11.46 -10.76 -9.96
N GLY A 56 -10.87 -9.64 -10.40
CA GLY A 56 -10.74 -9.29 -11.83
C GLY A 56 -9.44 -9.72 -12.48
N VAL A 57 -9.14 -11.01 -12.46
CA VAL A 57 -7.90 -11.58 -13.03
C VAL A 57 -8.26 -12.45 -14.23
N ARG A 58 -7.67 -12.17 -15.39
CA ARG A 58 -7.85 -13.00 -16.60
C ARG A 58 -7.12 -14.33 -16.48
N GLU A 59 -7.45 -15.28 -17.35
CA GLU A 59 -6.83 -16.61 -17.38
C GLU A 59 -5.31 -16.56 -17.60
N ASP A 60 -4.84 -15.60 -18.41
CA ASP A 60 -3.42 -15.33 -18.63
C ASP A 60 -2.73 -14.64 -17.42
N GLY A 61 -3.50 -14.27 -16.40
CA GLY A 61 -3.10 -13.55 -15.20
C GLY A 61 -2.92 -12.04 -15.38
N SER A 62 -3.38 -11.46 -16.48
CA SER A 62 -3.50 -10.01 -16.67
C SER A 62 -4.67 -9.42 -15.87
N CYS A 63 -4.70 -8.10 -15.69
CA CYS A 63 -5.78 -7.39 -15.00
C CYS A 63 -6.99 -7.18 -15.91
N GLU A 64 -8.21 -7.47 -15.47
CA GLU A 64 -9.43 -7.28 -16.28
C GLU A 64 -9.58 -5.86 -16.86
N VAL A 65 -9.18 -4.82 -16.12
CA VAL A 65 -9.36 -3.42 -16.54
C VAL A 65 -8.28 -3.01 -17.55
N ARG A 66 -7.09 -3.59 -17.44
CA ARG A 66 -5.92 -3.27 -18.26
C ARG A 66 -5.23 -4.57 -18.70
N PRO A 67 -5.62 -5.13 -19.86
CA PRO A 67 -5.08 -6.41 -20.35
C PRO A 67 -3.55 -6.41 -20.52
N GLU A 68 -2.96 -5.25 -20.78
CA GLU A 68 -1.52 -5.08 -20.97
C GLU A 68 -0.69 -5.21 -19.67
N MET A 69 -1.34 -5.16 -18.50
CA MET A 69 -0.66 -5.23 -17.21
C MET A 69 -0.89 -6.57 -16.50
N ARG A 70 0.17 -7.12 -15.92
CA ARG A 70 0.06 -8.25 -14.98
C ARG A 70 -0.75 -7.83 -13.75
N CYS A 71 -1.65 -8.68 -13.27
CA CYS A 71 -2.41 -8.39 -12.05
C CYS A 71 -1.48 -8.14 -10.86
N VAL A 72 -1.70 -7.01 -10.18
CA VAL A 72 -0.93 -6.56 -9.01
C VAL A 72 -1.02 -7.58 -7.86
N TRP A 73 -2.20 -8.16 -7.63
CA TRP A 73 -2.43 -9.12 -6.56
C TRP A 73 -1.79 -10.49 -6.83
N LEU A 74 -1.78 -10.96 -8.09
CA LEU A 74 -1.01 -12.16 -8.45
C LEU A 74 0.50 -11.93 -8.26
N LYS A 75 1.00 -10.75 -8.62
CA LYS A 75 2.40 -10.38 -8.42
C LYS A 75 2.75 -10.30 -6.93
N ALA A 76 1.91 -9.67 -6.13
CA ALA A 76 2.07 -9.54 -4.69
C ALA A 76 2.09 -10.93 -4.02
N TYR A 77 1.13 -11.80 -4.33
CA TYR A 77 1.05 -13.17 -3.81
C TYR A 77 2.30 -14.00 -4.19
N GLY A 78 2.72 -13.97 -5.46
CA GLY A 78 3.90 -14.71 -5.90
C GLY A 78 5.21 -14.26 -5.23
N ARG A 79 5.28 -12.98 -4.83
CA ARG A 79 6.43 -12.40 -4.11
C ARG A 79 6.35 -12.63 -2.61
N SER A 80 5.19 -12.48 -1.98
CA SER A 80 5.01 -12.64 -0.53
C SER A 80 5.37 -14.04 -0.07
N ARG A 81 5.06 -15.08 -0.87
CA ARG A 81 5.43 -16.47 -0.60
C ARG A 81 6.94 -16.76 -0.47
N ARG A 82 7.80 -15.81 -0.88
CA ARG A 82 9.26 -15.94 -0.80
C ARG A 82 9.85 -15.14 0.37
N LEU A 83 9.02 -14.44 1.13
CA LEU A 83 9.42 -13.61 2.26
C LEU A 83 9.11 -14.34 3.57
N PRO A 84 9.88 -14.08 4.64
CA PRO A 84 9.66 -14.74 5.93
C PRO A 84 8.37 -14.30 6.65
N TRP A 85 7.73 -13.21 6.20
CA TRP A 85 6.46 -12.67 6.71
C TRP A 85 5.30 -12.89 5.72
N SER A 86 5.25 -14.08 5.11
CA SER A 86 4.28 -14.40 4.05
C SER A 86 2.82 -14.40 4.52
N GLU A 87 2.60 -14.68 5.80
CA GLU A 87 1.33 -14.72 6.51
C GLU A 87 0.65 -13.34 6.57
N GLU A 88 1.43 -12.26 6.62
CA GLU A 88 0.88 -10.90 6.66
C GLU A 88 0.08 -10.54 5.38
N PHE A 89 0.30 -11.29 4.29
CA PHE A 89 -0.43 -11.07 3.03
C PHE A 89 -1.94 -11.26 3.20
N ALA A 90 -2.36 -12.19 4.07
CA ALA A 90 -3.76 -12.50 4.31
C ALA A 90 -4.45 -11.54 5.30
N GLU A 91 -3.68 -10.68 5.99
CA GLU A 91 -4.24 -9.73 6.94
C GLU A 91 -5.12 -8.67 6.26
N LEU A 92 -6.36 -8.57 6.72
CA LEU A 92 -7.28 -7.52 6.32
C LEU A 92 -6.89 -6.20 6.99
N ARG A 93 -6.63 -5.19 6.17
CA ARG A 93 -6.23 -3.86 6.64
C ARG A 93 -7.40 -2.88 6.55
N PRO A 94 -7.45 -1.86 7.42
CA PRO A 94 -8.42 -0.78 7.28
C PRO A 94 -8.32 -0.13 5.90
N PRO A 95 -9.41 0.45 5.37
CA PRO A 95 -9.36 1.21 4.12
C PRO A 95 -8.30 2.31 4.18
N VAL A 96 -7.80 2.75 3.01
CA VAL A 96 -6.86 3.87 2.97
C VAL A 96 -7.57 5.14 3.44
N ASP A 97 -6.89 5.91 4.28
CA ASP A 97 -7.28 7.27 4.60
C ASP A 97 -6.84 8.21 3.48
N GLU A 98 -7.78 8.59 2.62
CA GLU A 98 -7.52 9.47 1.48
C GLU A 98 -7.00 10.86 1.89
N ARG A 99 -7.19 11.28 3.15
CA ARG A 99 -6.61 12.53 3.69
C ARG A 99 -5.07 12.49 3.74
N LEU A 100 -4.47 11.29 3.70
CA LEU A 100 -3.02 11.08 3.72
C LEU A 100 -2.43 10.99 2.31
N HIS A 101 -3.24 11.03 1.26
CA HIS A 101 -2.75 10.96 -0.11
C HIS A 101 -1.76 12.11 -0.42
N GLY A 102 -0.62 11.77 -1.01
CA GLY A 102 0.47 12.70 -1.31
C GLY A 102 1.40 13.03 -0.12
N THR A 103 1.10 12.53 1.08
CA THR A 103 1.97 12.71 2.26
C THR A 103 2.99 11.57 2.40
N SER A 104 4.07 11.80 3.16
CA SER A 104 5.10 10.79 3.40
C SER A 104 4.57 9.67 4.31
N SER A 105 4.75 8.40 3.90
CA SER A 105 4.35 7.27 4.73
C SER A 105 5.21 7.16 5.98
N TRP A 106 6.48 7.57 5.92
CA TRP A 106 7.37 7.56 7.09
C TRP A 106 6.95 8.56 8.15
N VAL A 107 6.56 9.77 7.74
CA VAL A 107 6.05 10.79 8.67
C VAL A 107 4.76 10.30 9.33
N ASN A 108 3.85 9.69 8.55
CA ASN A 108 2.59 9.18 9.09
C ASN A 108 2.81 8.00 10.03
N LEU A 109 3.74 7.09 9.70
CA LEU A 109 4.13 5.97 10.56
C LEU A 109 4.68 6.45 11.92
N LEU A 110 5.56 7.45 11.90
CA LEU A 110 6.17 8.01 13.10
C LEU A 110 5.18 8.85 13.93
N SER A 111 4.24 9.53 13.28
CA SER A 111 3.19 10.32 13.96
C SER A 111 1.98 9.49 14.38
N GLY A 112 1.88 8.23 13.96
CA GLY A 112 0.75 7.35 14.23
C GLY A 112 -0.50 7.60 13.41
N ARG A 113 -0.49 8.62 12.52
CA ARG A 113 -1.62 8.96 11.64
C ARG A 113 -1.99 7.83 10.68
N ASP A 114 -1.03 6.96 10.37
CA ASP A 114 -1.26 5.80 9.51
C ASP A 114 -2.12 4.70 10.18
N ARG A 115 -2.24 4.72 11.51
CA ARG A 115 -3.02 3.78 12.33
C ARG A 115 -4.42 4.29 12.68
N GLU A 116 -4.75 5.53 12.33
CA GLU A 116 -6.12 6.04 12.48
C GLU A 116 -7.07 5.24 11.59
N VAL A 117 -8.06 4.58 12.20
CA VAL A 117 -9.10 3.82 11.51
C VAL A 117 -10.42 4.58 11.50
N PRO A 118 -11.24 4.46 10.44
CA PRO A 118 -12.54 5.13 10.40
C PRO A 118 -13.48 4.58 11.47
N ALA A 119 -14.44 5.41 11.89
CA ALA A 119 -15.47 4.99 12.84
C ALA A 119 -16.22 3.75 12.32
N GLY A 120 -16.38 2.75 13.19
CA GLY A 120 -17.02 1.48 12.84
C GLY A 120 -16.08 0.43 12.25
N TRP A 121 -14.78 0.73 12.08
CA TRP A 121 -13.81 -0.33 11.78
C TRP A 121 -13.58 -1.19 13.02
N THR A 122 -14.01 -2.45 12.96
CA THR A 122 -13.65 -3.49 13.92
C THR A 122 -12.65 -4.41 13.23
N GLU A 123 -11.57 -4.77 13.90
CA GLU A 123 -10.60 -5.72 13.36
C GLU A 123 -11.33 -7.02 12.98
N PRO A 124 -11.38 -7.36 11.67
CA PRO A 124 -12.06 -8.57 11.26
C PRO A 124 -11.22 -9.77 11.72
N SER A 125 -11.76 -10.57 12.63
CA SER A 125 -11.19 -11.87 12.97
C SER A 125 -11.40 -12.82 11.79
N CYS A 126 -10.47 -12.86 10.84
CA CYS A 126 -10.43 -13.96 9.89
C CYS A 126 -9.85 -15.19 10.61
N PRO A 127 -10.59 -16.31 10.73
CA PRO A 127 -9.96 -17.57 11.11
C PRO A 127 -8.94 -17.95 10.02
N GLY A 128 -7.70 -18.17 10.44
CA GLY A 128 -6.60 -18.60 9.58
C GLY A 128 -6.77 -20.02 9.05
#